data_AF-A0A4P9W275-F1
#
_entry.id   AF-A0A4P9W275-F1
#
_cell.length_a   1.000
_cell.length_b   1.000
_cell.length_c   1.000
_cell.angle_alpha   90.00
_cell.angle_beta   90.00
_cell.angle_gamma   90.00
#
_symmetry.space_group_name_H-M   'P 1'
#
loop_
_entity.id
_entity.type
_entity.pdbx_description
1 polymer ?
#
loop_
_entity_poly.entity_id
_entity_poly.type
_entity_poly.pdbx_seq_one_letter_code
_entity_poly.pdbx_strand_id
1 'polypeptide(L)'
;SWNPWGQRPVAFVALWQRLVNAVRAATPAGSVAFIWAPSVGDGYPFPANGFNPFTSSNEFAVLDTNGDGTLDASDDPYTPYYPGAAYVDWVG
;
A
#
# COMPACT_ATOMS: atom_id res chain seq x y z
N SER A 1 3.74 -4.23 -11.88
CA SER A 1 3.28 -2.98 -11.24
C SER A 1 3.72 -1.78 -12.06
N TRP A 2 2.89 -0.72 -12.13
CA TRP A 2 3.24 0.51 -12.84
C TRP A 2 4.31 1.34 -12.13
N ASN A 3 4.46 1.15 -10.81
CA ASN A 3 5.42 1.86 -9.99
C ASN A 3 6.30 0.90 -9.17
N PRO A 4 7.58 1.26 -8.89
CA PRO A 4 8.50 0.45 -8.09
C PRO A 4 8.02 0.17 -6.65
N TRP A 5 7.20 1.05 -6.07
CA TRP A 5 6.58 0.86 -4.75
C TRP A 5 5.37 -0.10 -4.77
N GLY A 6 4.82 -0.41 -5.94
CA GLY A 6 3.67 -1.31 -6.11
C GLY A 6 3.94 -2.79 -5.83
N GLN A 7 5.12 -3.15 -5.32
CA GLN A 7 5.44 -4.49 -4.80
C GLN A 7 6.11 -4.40 -3.42
N ARG A 8 5.94 -3.28 -2.71
CA ARG A 8 6.55 -3.04 -1.40
C ARG A 8 5.53 -2.54 -0.36
N PRO A 9 4.41 -3.25 -0.14
CA PRO A 9 3.36 -2.82 0.81
C PRO A 9 3.89 -2.55 2.22
N VAL A 10 4.79 -3.39 2.75
CA VAL A 10 5.32 -3.26 4.11
C VAL A 10 6.15 -1.97 4.23
N ALA A 11 7.06 -1.75 3.28
CA ALA A 11 7.84 -0.51 3.27
C ALA A 11 6.97 0.74 3.03
N PHE A 12 5.94 0.63 2.20
CA PHE A 12 4.99 1.71 1.92
C PHE A 12 4.22 2.12 3.18
N VAL A 13 3.60 1.15 3.87
CA VAL A 13 2.84 1.42 5.11
C VAL A 13 3.75 2.02 6.19
N ALA A 14 4.95 1.46 6.38
CA ALA A 14 5.90 1.97 7.37
C ALA A 14 6.32 3.42 7.06
N LEU A 15 6.52 3.77 5.79
CA LEU A 15 6.85 5.13 5.36
C LEU A 15 5.65 6.07 5.56
N TRP A 16 4.45 5.66 5.18
CA TRP A 16 3.23 6.45 5.36
C TRP A 16 3.03 6.84 6.82
N GLN A 17 3.08 5.87 7.74
CA GLN A 17 2.89 6.11 9.17
C GLN A 17 3.93 7.09 9.73
N ARG A 18 5.20 6.97 9.29
CA ARG A 18 6.27 7.92 9.66
C ARG A 18 5.99 9.33 9.16
N LEU A 19 5.54 9.46 7.90
CA LEU A 19 5.21 10.76 7.32
C LEU A 19 4.04 11.42 8.05
N VAL A 20 2.96 10.69 8.29
CA VAL A 20 1.79 11.21 9.02
C VAL A 20 2.20 11.72 10.41
N ASN A 21 2.97 10.93 11.16
CA ASN A 21 3.45 11.32 12.48
C ASN A 21 4.32 12.58 12.42
N ALA A 22 5.27 12.63 11.49
CA ALA A 22 6.18 13.77 11.35
C ALA A 22 5.43 15.06 10.99
N VAL A 23 4.49 14.99 10.05
CA VAL A 23 3.71 16.15 9.62
C VAL A 23 2.75 16.62 10.71
N ARG A 24 2.02 15.71 11.38
CA ARG A 24 1.14 16.08 12.51
C ARG A 24 1.92 16.69 13.67
N ALA A 25 3.16 16.26 13.92
CA ALA A 25 4.02 16.87 14.93
C ALA A 25 4.54 18.27 14.53
N ALA A 26 4.67 18.53 13.23
CA ALA A 26 5.18 19.79 12.70
C ALA A 26 4.08 20.82 12.38
N THR A 27 2.81 20.49 12.58
CA THR A 27 1.67 21.33 12.21
C THR A 27 0.70 21.52 13.37
N PRO A 28 -0.04 22.64 13.42
CA PRO A 28 -1.12 22.80 14.39
C PRO A 28 -2.14 21.66 14.29
N ALA A 29 -2.69 21.26 15.44
CA ALA A 29 -3.71 20.22 15.48
C ALA A 29 -4.91 20.59 14.57
N GLY A 30 -5.28 19.69 13.66
CA GLY A 30 -6.40 19.87 12.74
C GLY A 30 -6.12 20.72 11.49
N SER A 31 -4.89 21.17 11.25
CA SER A 31 -4.57 21.97 10.05
C SER A 31 -4.20 21.14 8.81
N VAL A 32 -4.10 19.82 8.95
CA VAL A 32 -3.75 18.89 7.87
C VAL A 32 -4.63 17.65 7.94
N ALA A 33 -4.89 17.04 6.78
CA ALA A 33 -5.60 15.77 6.64
C ALA A 33 -4.86 14.86 5.66
N PHE A 34 -4.94 13.55 5.89
CA PHE A 34 -4.33 12.51 5.07
C PHE A 34 -5.42 11.71 4.36
N ILE A 35 -5.38 11.72 3.03
CA ILE A 35 -6.33 10.99 2.19
C ILE A 35 -5.62 9.79 1.60
N TRP A 36 -6.15 8.60 1.84
CA TRP A 36 -5.67 7.37 1.21
C TRP A 36 -6.49 7.11 -0.05
N ALA A 37 -5.85 7.26 -1.21
CA ALA A 37 -6.50 7.26 -2.53
C ALA A 37 -5.76 6.29 -3.48
N PRO A 38 -6.03 4.97 -3.41
CA PRO A 38 -5.44 4.00 -4.33
C PRO A 38 -5.99 4.17 -5.75
N SER A 39 -5.27 3.66 -6.75
CA SER A 39 -5.87 3.46 -8.07
C SER A 39 -6.94 2.37 -8.00
N VAL A 40 -7.96 2.45 -8.86
CA VAL A 40 -8.96 1.38 -8.98
C VAL A 40 -8.27 0.04 -9.23
N GLY A 41 -8.73 -1.01 -8.54
CA GLY A 41 -8.18 -2.36 -8.59
C GLY A 41 -8.37 -3.09 -9.92
N ASP A 42 -9.05 -2.48 -10.90
CA ASP A 42 -9.30 -3.09 -12.20
C ASP A 42 -7.98 -3.40 -12.91
N GLY A 43 -7.77 -4.68 -13.21
CA GLY A 43 -6.53 -5.17 -13.82
C GLY A 43 -5.39 -5.40 -12.84
N TYR A 44 -5.66 -5.40 -11.52
CA TYR A 44 -4.74 -5.97 -10.52
C TYR A 44 -4.37 -7.41 -10.92
N PRO A 45 -3.10 -7.84 -10.77
CA PRO A 45 -1.97 -7.16 -10.10
C PRO A 45 -1.15 -6.19 -10.97
N PHE A 46 -1.78 -5.59 -11.98
CA PHE A 46 -1.21 -4.58 -12.88
C PHE A 46 0.04 -5.09 -13.60
N PRO A 47 -0.15 -5.97 -14.61
CA PRO A 47 0.95 -6.54 -15.36
C PRO A 47 1.76 -5.39 -15.99
N ALA A 48 3.03 -5.29 -15.61
CA ALA A 48 3.98 -4.41 -16.25
C ALA A 48 5.07 -5.31 -16.81
N ASN A 49 4.90 -5.84 -18.01
CA ASN A 49 5.94 -6.63 -18.71
C ASN A 49 6.55 -7.80 -17.88
N GLY A 50 5.81 -8.30 -16.88
CA GLY A 50 6.30 -9.26 -15.88
C GLY A 50 6.40 -8.65 -14.49
N PHE A 51 5.88 -9.34 -13.48
CA PHE A 51 6.19 -9.02 -12.10
C PHE A 51 7.71 -8.92 -11.97
N ASN A 52 8.25 -7.83 -11.41
CA ASN A 52 9.64 -7.92 -10.98
C ASN A 52 9.69 -9.07 -9.98
N PRO A 53 10.68 -9.98 -10.09
CA PRO A 53 10.81 -11.07 -9.14
C PRO A 53 10.84 -10.47 -7.73
N PHE A 54 9.95 -10.96 -6.87
CA PHE A 54 9.90 -10.49 -5.48
C PHE A 54 11.27 -10.70 -4.86
N THR A 55 11.95 -9.60 -4.55
CA THR A 55 13.26 -9.63 -3.88
C THR A 55 13.11 -9.78 -2.37
N SER A 56 11.89 -9.68 -1.84
CA SER A 56 11.56 -9.80 -0.43
C SER A 56 10.39 -10.75 -0.24
N SER A 57 10.61 -11.84 0.50
CA SER A 57 9.58 -12.82 0.85
C SER A 57 8.48 -12.23 1.74
N ASN A 58 8.81 -11.26 2.59
CA ASN A 58 7.84 -10.60 3.46
C ASN A 58 6.89 -9.69 2.69
N GLU A 59 7.36 -9.03 1.64
CA GLU A 59 6.49 -8.20 0.79
C GLU A 59 5.52 -9.07 0.01
N PHE A 60 6.00 -10.20 -0.52
CA PHE A 60 5.16 -11.17 -1.21
C PHE A 60 4.06 -11.75 -0.30
N ALA A 61 4.43 -12.19 0.91
CA ALA A 61 3.49 -12.79 1.85
C ALA A 61 2.33 -11.87 2.27
N VAL A 62 2.50 -10.55 2.17
CA VAL A 62 1.44 -9.57 2.46
C VAL A 62 0.59 -9.27 1.22
N LEU A 63 1.15 -9.44 0.01
CA LEU A 63 0.42 -9.29 -1.25
C LEU A 63 -0.42 -10.52 -1.60
N ASP A 64 0.06 -11.71 -1.23
CA ASP A 64 -0.67 -12.99 -1.29
C ASP A 64 -1.69 -13.04 -0.14
N THR A 65 -2.77 -12.30 -0.30
CA THR A 65 -3.81 -12.10 0.71
C THR A 65 -4.72 -13.32 0.88
N ASN A 66 -4.79 -14.18 -0.14
CA ASN A 66 -5.53 -15.44 -0.06
C ASN A 66 -4.65 -16.61 0.43
N GLY A 67 -3.31 -16.45 0.41
CA GLY A 67 -2.34 -17.41 0.92
C GLY A 67 -2.11 -18.62 0.01
N ASP A 68 -2.39 -18.52 -1.28
CA ASP A 68 -2.28 -19.64 -2.23
C ASP A 68 -0.90 -19.74 -2.91
N GLY A 69 0.00 -18.80 -2.60
CA GLY A 69 1.36 -18.73 -3.16
C GLY A 69 1.43 -18.11 -4.56
N THR A 70 0.33 -17.56 -5.07
CA THR A 70 0.22 -16.90 -6.38
C THR A 70 -0.37 -15.52 -6.22
N LEU A 71 0.34 -14.50 -6.70
CA LEU A 71 -0.24 -13.15 -6.74
C LEU A 71 -1.12 -13.00 -7.98
N ASP A 72 -2.44 -12.95 -7.80
CA ASP A 72 -3.40 -12.83 -8.90
C ASP A 72 -4.60 -11.92 -8.60
N ALA A 73 -5.66 -12.01 -9.41
CA ALA A 73 -6.85 -11.16 -9.27
C ALA A 73 -7.75 -11.55 -8.08
N SER A 74 -7.47 -12.68 -7.43
CA SER A 74 -8.15 -13.16 -6.22
C SER A 74 -7.61 -12.48 -4.97
N ASP A 75 -6.48 -11.78 -5.09
CA ASP A 75 -5.91 -11.00 -4.00
C ASP A 75 -6.54 -9.62 -3.86
N ASP A 76 -6.58 -9.13 -2.62
CA ASP A 76 -7.05 -7.79 -2.31
C ASP A 76 -6.00 -6.75 -2.75
N PRO A 77 -6.33 -5.86 -3.71
CA PRO A 77 -5.39 -4.88 -4.24
C PRO A 77 -5.10 -3.71 -3.27
N TYR A 78 -5.86 -3.61 -2.18
CA TYR A 78 -5.99 -2.44 -1.33
C TYR A 78 -5.43 -2.69 0.07
N THR A 79 -5.90 -3.75 0.72
CA THR A 79 -5.59 -4.06 2.12
C THR A 79 -4.09 -4.10 2.43
N PRO A 80 -3.21 -4.67 1.57
CA PRO A 80 -1.76 -4.65 1.78
C PRO A 80 -1.16 -3.24 1.92
N TYR A 81 -1.79 -2.22 1.32
CA TYR A 81 -1.32 -0.84 1.28
C TYR A 81 -2.06 0.09 2.27
N TYR A 82 -3.05 -0.42 3.00
CA TYR A 82 -3.82 0.39 3.93
C TYR A 82 -3.02 0.63 5.23
N PRO A 83 -2.71 1.88 5.61
CA PRO A 83 -1.82 2.15 6.73
C PRO A 83 -2.52 2.11 8.10
N GLY A 84 -3.84 1.89 8.12
CA GLY A 84 -4.67 1.85 9.33
C GLY A 84 -5.43 3.15 9.58
N ALA A 85 -6.57 3.02 10.28
CA ALA A 85 -7.51 4.12 10.51
C ALA A 85 -6.90 5.31 11.29
N ALA A 86 -5.87 5.09 12.10
CA ALA A 86 -5.18 6.18 12.80
C ALA A 86 -4.40 7.11 11.86
N TYR A 87 -4.12 6.67 10.63
CA TYR A 87 -3.25 7.34 9.66
C TYR A 87 -3.98 7.77 8.39
N VAL A 88 -5.31 7.62 8.35
CA VAL A 88 -6.16 7.96 7.22
C VAL A 88 -7.35 8.74 7.76
N ASP A 89 -7.50 9.97 7.30
CA ASP A 89 -8.64 10.81 7.65
C ASP A 89 -9.80 10.60 6.65
N TRP A 90 -9.49 10.29 5.38
CA TRP A 90 -10.47 10.04 4.32
C TRP A 90 -9.99 8.97 3.34
N VAL A 91 -10.92 8.18 2.79
CA VAL A 91 -10.68 7.29 1.65
C VAL A 91 -11.12 8.02 0.39
N GLY A 92 -10.21 8.09 -0.59
CA GLY A 92 -10.41 8.79 -1.86
C GLY A 92 -10.93 7.91 -2.98
#